data_AF-A0A519L745-F1
#
_entry.id   AF-A0A519L745-F1
#
_cell.length_a   1.000
_cell.length_b   1.000
_cell.length_c   1.000
_cell.angle_alpha   90.00
_cell.angle_beta   90.00
_cell.angle_gamma   90.00
#
_symmetry.space_group_name_H-M   'P 1'
#
loop_
_entity.id
_entity.type
_entity.pdbx_description
1 polymer ?
#
loop_
_entity_poly.entity_id
_entity_poly.type
_entity_poly.pdbx_seq_one_letter_code
_entity_poly.pdbx_strand_id
1 'polypeptide(L)'
;MPKTNIDQAWSIWTQSSGPDDSDETRRARAEALILDQKPQTPKHAAMMLEVLQDNLRAGSRTDNRDLGALARLTAFMRTLDQDPRASLN
;
A
#
# COMPACT_ATOMS: atom_id res chain seq x y z
N MET A 1 12.10 13.30 -10.23
CA MET A 1 10.69 13.23 -9.79
C MET A 1 10.67 13.36 -8.27
N PRO A 2 9.78 14.16 -7.67
CA PRO A 2 9.63 14.16 -6.22
C PRO A 2 9.21 12.76 -5.79
N LYS A 3 9.92 12.15 -4.82
CA LYS A 3 9.50 10.88 -4.22
C LYS A 3 8.09 11.09 -3.68
N THR A 4 7.14 10.28 -4.13
CA THR A 4 5.79 10.35 -3.60
C THR A 4 5.81 9.93 -2.13
N ASN A 5 4.83 10.38 -1.34
CA ASN A 5 4.75 10.04 0.08
C ASN A 5 4.69 8.51 0.29
N ILE A 6 4.13 7.76 -0.68
CA ILE A 6 4.09 6.29 -0.66
C ILE A 6 5.47 5.63 -0.92
N ASP A 7 6.33 6.17 -1.79
CA ASP A 7 7.68 5.61 -2.01
C ASP A 7 8.56 5.72 -0.75
N GLN A 8 8.41 6.82 0.00
CA GLN A 8 9.13 7.00 1.27
C GLN A 8 8.58 6.06 2.36
N ALA A 9 7.26 5.96 2.48
CA ALA A 9 6.62 5.03 3.41
C ALA A 9 6.99 3.57 3.10
N TRP A 10 7.02 3.21 1.81
CA TRP A 10 7.47 1.89 1.36
C TRP A 10 8.90 1.57 1.80
N SER A 11 9.81 2.52 1.64
CA SER A 11 11.19 2.35 2.10
C SER A 11 11.29 2.06 3.60
N ILE A 12 10.38 2.60 4.41
CA ILE A 12 10.33 2.34 5.86
C ILE A 12 9.71 0.96 6.12
N TRP A 13 8.64 0.60 5.41
CA TRP A 13 7.96 -0.69 5.55
C TRP A 13 8.90 -1.88 5.29
N THR A 14 9.70 -1.78 4.22
CA THR A 14 10.61 -2.85 3.78
C THR A 14 11.96 -2.86 4.51
N GLN A 15 12.27 -1.83 5.30
CA GLN A 15 13.48 -1.87 6.12
C GLN A 15 13.32 -2.94 7.20
N SER A 16 14.34 -3.80 7.34
CA SER A 16 14.38 -4.83 8.38
C SER A 16 14.29 -4.17 9.74
N SER A 17 13.16 -4.37 10.42
CA SER A 17 12.95 -3.86 11.78
C SER A 17 13.83 -4.64 12.74
N GLY A 18 14.67 -3.95 13.51
CA GLY A 18 15.29 -4.53 14.70
C GLY A 18 14.22 -4.72 15.79
N PRO A 19 14.54 -5.38 16.91
CA PRO A 19 13.62 -5.59 18.03
C PRO A 19 13.35 -4.30 18.85
N ASP A 20 13.50 -3.11 18.25
CA ASP A 20 13.35 -1.83 18.94
C ASP A 20 11.92 -1.29 18.75
N ASP A 21 11.26 -0.89 19.85
CA ASP A 21 9.91 -0.31 19.86
C ASP A 21 9.78 0.93 18.96
N SER A 22 10.90 1.62 18.72
CA SER A 22 10.99 2.77 17.81
C SER A 22 10.78 2.38 16.34
N ASP A 23 11.09 1.14 15.96
CA ASP A 23 10.88 0.61 14.62
C ASP A 23 9.42 0.19 14.40
N GLU A 24 8.76 -0.37 15.41
CA GLU A 24 7.35 -0.76 15.34
C GLU A 24 6.43 0.45 15.11
N THR A 25 6.63 1.53 15.87
CA THR A 25 5.87 2.78 15.68
C THR A 25 6.11 3.37 14.29
N ARG A 26 7.34 3.27 13.77
CA ARG A 26 7.71 3.76 12.44
C ARG A 26 7.04 2.94 11.35
N ARG A 27 6.99 1.62 11.51
CA ARG A 27 6.30 0.71 10.61
C ARG A 27 4.79 0.95 10.59
N ALA A 28 4.16 1.10 11.75
CA ALA A 28 2.73 1.41 11.84
C ALA A 28 2.36 2.73 11.14
N ARG A 29 3.23 3.75 11.24
CA ARG A 29 3.05 5.01 10.48
C ARG A 29 3.22 4.80 8.98
N ALA A 30 4.21 4.01 8.55
CA ALA A 30 4.43 3.70 7.15
C ALA A 30 3.25 2.92 6.55
N GLU A 31 2.75 1.93 7.28
CA GLU A 31 1.55 1.17 6.94
C GLU A 31 0.35 2.10 6.70
N ALA A 32 0.03 2.96 7.67
CA ALA A 32 -1.07 3.91 7.54
C ALA A 32 -0.89 4.82 6.31
N LEU A 33 0.32 5.35 6.09
CA LEU A 33 0.63 6.19 4.93
C LEU A 33 0.45 5.45 3.59
N ILE A 34 0.80 4.17 3.52
CA ILE A 34 0.64 3.36 2.31
C ILE A 34 -0.85 3.09 2.07
N LEU A 35 -1.57 2.64 3.11
CA LEU A 35 -2.96 2.22 2.97
C LEU A 35 -3.93 3.39 2.77
N ASP A 36 -3.69 4.55 3.37
CA ASP A 36 -4.58 5.73 3.26
C ASP A 36 -4.46 6.46 1.91
N GLN A 37 -3.39 6.21 1.16
CA GLN A 37 -3.18 6.87 -0.13
C GLN A 37 -3.98 6.23 -1.27
N LYS A 38 -4.31 7.05 -2.27
CA LYS A 38 -4.86 6.58 -3.54
C LYS A 38 -3.71 6.11 -4.44
N PRO A 39 -3.70 4.86 -4.93
CA PRO A 39 -2.67 4.41 -5.85
C PRO A 39 -2.77 5.19 -7.17
N GLN A 40 -1.63 5.69 -7.63
CA GLN A 40 -1.51 6.46 -8.87
C GLN A 40 -0.89 5.64 -10.00
N THR A 41 -0.19 4.55 -9.65
CA THR A 41 0.51 3.67 -10.57
C THR A 41 0.27 2.21 -10.17
N PRO A 42 0.44 1.25 -11.10
CA PRO A 42 0.37 -0.17 -10.75
C PRO A 42 1.37 -0.56 -9.66
N LYS A 43 2.55 0.10 -9.63
CA LYS A 43 3.55 -0.08 -8.58
C LYS A 43 3.00 0.31 -7.20
N HIS A 44 2.32 1.44 -7.08
CA HIS A 44 1.71 1.86 -5.81
C HIS A 44 0.61 0.88 -5.37
N ALA A 45 -0.18 0.36 -6.31
CA ALA A 45 -1.21 -0.62 -6.01
C ALA A 45 -0.60 -1.94 -5.49
N ALA A 46 0.50 -2.41 -6.10
CA ALA A 46 1.21 -3.60 -5.63
C ALA A 46 1.76 -3.41 -4.20
N MET A 47 2.38 -2.26 -3.90
CA MET A 47 2.85 -1.93 -2.55
C MET A 47 1.73 -2.00 -1.51
N MET A 48 0.56 -1.41 -1.80
CA MET A 48 -0.59 -1.48 -0.90
C MET A 48 -1.07 -2.92 -0.68
N LEU A 49 -1.11 -3.74 -1.73
CA LEU A 49 -1.49 -5.15 -1.64
C LEU A 49 -0.52 -5.96 -0.78
N GLU A 50 0.78 -5.70 -0.88
CA GLU A 50 1.80 -6.36 -0.06
C GLU A 50 1.62 -6.05 1.43
N VAL A 51 1.38 -4.77 1.78
CA VAL A 51 1.07 -4.38 3.17
C VAL A 51 -0.17 -5.11 3.69
N LEU A 52 -1.25 -5.15 2.91
CA LEU A 52 -2.48 -5.84 3.31
C LEU A 52 -2.25 -7.35 3.53
N GLN A 53 -1.44 -8.00 2.68
CA GLN A 53 -1.10 -9.41 2.84
C GLN A 53 -0.28 -9.65 4.11
N ASP A 54 0.67 -8.79 4.40
CA ASP A 54 1.50 -8.89 5.59
C ASP A 54 0.69 -8.66 6.88
N ASN A 55 -0.24 -7.70 6.87
CA ASN A 55 -1.20 -7.49 7.96
C ASN A 55 -2.03 -8.76 8.23
N LEU A 56 -2.54 -9.40 7.16
CA LEU A 56 -3.30 -10.66 7.27
C LEU A 56 -2.43 -11.80 7.82
N ARG A 57 -1.18 -11.93 7.36
CA ARG A 57 -0.24 -12.97 7.82
C ARG A 57 0.15 -12.79 9.29
N ALA A 58 0.27 -11.55 9.75
CA ALA A 58 0.57 -11.23 11.14
C ALA A 58 -0.61 -11.53 12.08
N GLY A 59 -1.77 -11.95 11.56
CA GLY A 59 -2.98 -12.16 12.34
C GLY A 59 -3.63 -10.85 12.78
N SER A 60 -3.27 -9.73 12.16
CA SER A 60 -3.93 -8.45 12.42
C SER A 60 -5.38 -8.54 11.98
N ARG A 61 -6.29 -8.04 12.82
CA ARG A 61 -7.72 -8.03 12.50
C ARG A 61 -7.94 -7.01 11.39
N THR A 62 -8.52 -7.45 10.26
CA THR A 62 -8.91 -6.54 9.18
C THR A 62 -9.80 -5.43 9.73
N ASP A 63 -9.37 -4.19 9.54
CA ASP A 63 -10.08 -3.01 10.05
C ASP A 63 -10.68 -2.16 8.92
N ASN A 64 -11.28 -1.03 9.28
CA ASN A 64 -11.88 -0.12 8.31
C ASN A 64 -10.86 0.51 7.36
N ARG A 65 -9.58 0.62 7.77
CA ARG A 65 -8.51 1.15 6.91
C ARG A 65 -8.19 0.16 5.81
N ASP A 66 -8.07 -1.12 6.15
CA ASP A 66 -7.83 -2.19 5.17
C ASP A 66 -8.95 -2.24 4.14
N LEU A 67 -10.21 -2.17 4.59
CA LEU A 67 -11.38 -2.11 3.70
C LEU A 67 -11.34 -0.87 2.80
N GLY A 68 -10.95 0.28 3.34
CA GLY A 68 -10.76 1.51 2.58
C GLY A 68 -9.66 1.38 1.51
N ALA A 69 -8.55 0.72 1.85
CA ALA A 69 -7.45 0.46 0.92
C ALA A 69 -7.90 -0.47 -0.22
N LEU A 70 -8.63 -1.54 0.09
CA LEU A 70 -9.22 -2.44 -0.91
C LEU A 70 -10.20 -1.73 -1.85
N ALA A 71 -11.04 -0.82 -1.32
CA ALA A 71 -11.93 -0.02 -2.15
C ALA A 71 -11.16 0.90 -3.11
N ARG A 72 -10.07 1.53 -2.64
CA ARG A 72 -9.19 2.35 -3.48
C ARG A 72 -8.48 1.53 -4.55
N LEU A 73 -8.01 0.33 -4.21
CA LEU A 73 -7.42 -0.62 -5.16
C LEU A 73 -8.42 -1.06 -6.23
N THR A 74 -9.65 -1.37 -5.82
CA THR A 74 -10.74 -1.75 -6.74
C THR A 74 -11.05 -0.63 -7.72
N ALA A 75 -11.16 0.61 -7.23
CA ALA A 75 -11.37 1.77 -8.08
C ALA A 75 -10.21 1.96 -9.08
N PHE A 76 -8.96 1.80 -8.63
CA PHE A 76 -7.79 1.92 -9.49
C PHE A 76 -7.75 0.83 -10.57
N MET A 77 -8.00 -0.43 -10.24
CA MET A 77 -8.06 -1.50 -11.23
C MET A 77 -9.12 -1.26 -12.30
N ARG A 78 -10.29 -0.72 -11.92
CA ARG A 78 -11.33 -0.32 -12.89
C ARG A 78 -10.85 0.78 -13.83
N THR A 79 -10.04 1.73 -13.35
CA THR A 79 -9.47 2.76 -14.23
C THR A 79 -8.46 2.21 -15.23
N LEU A 80 -7.74 1.14 -14.88
CA LEU A 80 -6.82 0.47 -15.81
C LEU A 80 -7.58 -0.30 -16.90
N ASP A 81 -8.66 -0.98 -16.53
CA ASP A 81 -9.52 -1.71 -17.46
C ASP A 81 -10.23 -0.77 -18.45
N GLN A 82 -10.55 0.45 -18.01
CA GLN A 82 -11.16 1.48 -18.83
C GLN A 82 -10.16 2.27 -19.71
N ASP A 83 -8.86 1.98 -19.66
CA ASP A 83 -7.88 2.62 -20.55
C ASP A 83 -7.83 1.87 -21.90
N PRO A 84 -8.38 2.44 -23.00
CA PRO A 84 -8.46 1.77 -24.31
C PRO A 84 -7.10 1.50 -24.95
N ARG A 85 -5.99 1.97 -24.37
CA ARG A 85 -4.63 1.63 -24.81
C ARG A 85 -4.14 0.27 -24.31
N ALA A 86 -4.81 -0.34 -23.33
CA ALA A 86 -4.49 -1.68 -22.85
C ALA A 86 -5.05 -2.79 -23.75
N SER A 87 -6.00 -2.47 -24.64
CA SER A 87 -6.69 -3.42 -25.53
C SER A 87 -6.04 -3.57 -26.90
N LEU A 88 -4.89 -2.92 -27.14
CA LEU A 88 -4.13 -3.00 -28.39
C LEU A 88 -2.73 -3.58 -28.10
N ASN A 89 -2.68 -4.90 -27.83
CA ASN A 89 -1.52 -5.77 -28.06
C ASN A 89 -1.98 -7.22 -28.11
#